data_AF-A0A832MB42-F1
#
_entry.id   AF-A0A832MB42-F1
#
_cell.length_a   1.000
_cell.length_b   1.000
_cell.length_c   1.000
_cell.angle_alpha   90.00
_cell.angle_beta   90.00
_cell.angle_gamma   90.00
#
_symmetry.space_group_name_H-M   'P 1'
#
loop_
_entity.id
_entity.type
_entity.pdbx_description
1 polymer ?
#
loop_
_entity_poly.entity_id
_entity_poly.type
_entity_poly.pdbx_seq_one_letter_code
_entity_poly.pdbx_strand_id
1 'polypeptide(L)'
;MKRAIAVQWCVILAATGAMLVGAAGALAQTATTGPANATQAAPAPVKPPAAAAYQQALKEIEEVFKTDYNDRRPEGRQALADKLLEQAEDAAAVDASRYVLYREAARLAAGVGDVAAVQRAADQLESLYAVDALALRAELIDAIATSARPDAQRQLVEALLDLAERGLEQDNIGAATKALTRAQSVARAVNDAVLLTLATQRLALVGALQLEAPRAAEARKVLEKSPDDRAANGTVGRQLAIYKGDWDAGLPHLAKGDTAALAEVAARELAIKDIAAAEPKTVAAIADAWWDVAEGLVGLQQPPVREHAAGLYELCVDRLDGIARKKAEQRIATAYGNARKYDPAQLPRILASQSWQFVWPTGDRPMRFGANGAIVLGANAWEHTYRFTADGKLELQWRDRAGAKRYAYDPERNYFYELTKDKGGVSDGNSRLLPLSRPAVRQTARDVGLLKKLQAGDWDLRWGAGPHGHKQMAFGLNGQILKGNNNNEHSYRVVGGKIEVLQRSGYVFCRYVYDPQRKRWVHTSADQPDTFVGYRNPTAVQTLTPLAPRP
;
A
#
# COMPACT_ATOMS: atom_id res chain seq x y z
N MET A 1 -10.53 -33.31 64.56
CA MET A 1 -9.37 -33.69 65.41
C MET A 1 -8.32 -32.58 65.34
N LYS A 2 -7.89 -32.17 66.54
CA LYS A 2 -6.83 -31.22 66.99
C LYS A 2 -5.74 -30.69 66.01
N ARG A 3 -5.52 -29.37 66.12
CA ARG A 3 -4.26 -28.56 66.27
C ARG A 3 -3.20 -28.62 65.14
N ALA A 4 -2.84 -27.52 64.46
CA ALA A 4 -2.10 -26.31 64.86
C ALA A 4 -0.62 -26.53 65.24
N ILE A 5 0.30 -25.78 64.60
CA ILE A 5 1.42 -24.97 65.18
C ILE A 5 2.60 -24.84 64.20
N ALA A 6 3.02 -23.58 64.00
CA ALA A 6 4.25 -23.12 63.37
C ALA A 6 5.39 -23.00 64.40
N VAL A 7 6.66 -23.18 64.03
CA VAL A 7 7.83 -22.66 64.79
C VAL A 7 8.99 -22.33 63.82
N GLN A 8 9.78 -21.35 64.22
CA GLN A 8 10.61 -20.41 63.47
C GLN A 8 12.02 -20.34 64.11
N TRP A 9 12.99 -19.71 63.40
CA TRP A 9 14.24 -19.04 63.87
C TRP A 9 15.59 -19.80 63.97
N CYS A 10 16.66 -19.19 63.41
CA CYS A 10 17.79 -18.53 64.15
C CYS A 10 18.87 -17.95 63.17
N VAL A 11 19.20 -16.63 63.15
CA VAL A 11 20.22 -15.82 63.92
C VAL A 11 21.56 -15.63 63.13
N ILE A 12 21.90 -14.45 62.55
CA ILE A 12 22.63 -13.20 63.01
C ILE A 12 24.19 -13.28 63.08
N LEU A 13 24.90 -12.30 62.45
CA LEU A 13 26.08 -11.51 62.95
C LEU A 13 26.55 -10.47 61.87
N ALA A 14 26.31 -9.15 62.06
CA ALA A 14 27.21 -8.04 62.52
C ALA A 14 27.94 -7.27 61.37
N ALA A 15 27.68 -5.97 61.07
CA ALA A 15 28.05 -4.68 61.73
C ALA A 15 29.58 -4.37 61.67
N THR A 16 30.16 -3.19 61.35
CA THR A 16 29.76 -1.77 61.18
C THR A 16 31.00 -0.92 60.78
N GLY A 17 30.79 0.27 60.19
CA GLY A 17 31.67 1.47 60.31
C GLY A 17 32.31 1.98 59.00
N ALA A 18 32.48 3.28 58.71
CA ALA A 18 32.02 4.56 59.27
C ALA A 18 32.34 5.66 58.22
N MET A 19 31.61 6.79 58.28
CA MET A 19 31.78 8.00 57.46
C MET A 19 33.06 8.80 57.78
N LEU A 20 33.58 9.55 56.80
CA LEU A 20 34.28 10.83 57.01
C LEU A 20 34.09 11.77 55.81
N VAL A 21 33.80 13.02 56.13
CA VAL A 21 33.50 14.19 55.29
C VAL A 21 34.79 14.96 54.98
N GLY A 22 34.88 15.58 53.80
CA GLY A 22 35.87 16.62 53.49
C GLY A 22 35.61 17.31 52.15
N ALA A 23 35.16 18.57 52.20
CA ALA A 23 34.83 19.43 51.07
C ALA A 23 36.04 20.21 50.54
N ALA A 24 36.07 20.50 49.24
CA ALA A 24 36.39 21.80 48.60
C ALA A 24 36.87 21.62 47.15
N GLY A 25 36.36 22.44 46.22
CA GLY A 25 36.99 22.65 44.92
C GLY A 25 36.04 22.77 43.74
N ALA A 26 35.32 23.89 43.65
CA ALA A 26 34.64 24.31 42.43
C ALA A 26 35.65 24.74 41.37
N LEU A 27 35.54 24.24 40.14
CA LEU A 27 35.78 25.00 38.92
C LEU A 27 34.84 24.48 37.83
N ALA A 28 33.95 25.38 37.40
CA ALA A 28 33.07 25.22 36.27
C ALA A 28 33.88 25.10 34.97
N GLN A 29 33.49 24.18 34.08
CA GLN A 29 33.54 24.41 32.64
C GLN A 29 32.25 23.85 32.02
N THR A 30 31.48 24.80 31.51
CA THR A 30 30.30 24.65 30.69
C THR A 30 30.63 23.88 29.40
N ALA A 31 29.95 22.76 29.16
CA ALA A 31 29.83 22.17 27.83
C ALA A 31 28.34 21.98 27.52
N THR A 32 27.89 22.85 26.63
CA THR A 32 26.59 22.95 25.97
C THR A 32 25.92 21.61 25.63
N THR A 33 24.65 21.54 26.01
CA THR A 33 23.60 20.66 25.48
C THR A 33 23.44 20.83 23.97
N GLY A 34 23.44 19.72 23.23
CA GLY A 34 22.92 19.59 21.87
C GLY A 34 22.19 18.24 21.74
N PRO A 35 21.02 18.16 21.07
CA PRO A 35 20.05 17.11 21.32
C PRO A 35 20.38 15.83 20.53
N ALA A 36 20.61 14.73 21.24
CA ALA A 36 20.57 13.40 20.65
C ALA A 36 19.10 12.97 20.51
N ASN A 37 18.55 13.20 19.31
CA ASN A 37 17.20 12.79 18.94
C ASN A 37 17.18 11.26 18.78
N ALA A 38 16.84 10.55 19.87
CA ALA A 38 16.49 9.14 19.82
C ALA A 38 15.06 9.02 19.27
N THR A 39 14.93 8.64 17.99
CA THR A 39 13.62 8.36 17.39
C THR A 39 13.04 7.10 18.03
N GLN A 40 12.16 7.29 19.00
CA GLN A 40 11.32 6.25 19.59
C GLN A 40 10.42 5.64 18.52
N ALA A 41 10.30 4.30 18.52
CA ALA A 41 9.28 3.59 17.77
C ALA A 41 7.88 4.11 18.19
N ALA A 42 7.01 4.38 17.21
CA ALA A 42 5.66 4.85 17.48
C ALA A 42 4.94 3.88 18.45
N PRO A 43 4.30 4.37 19.52
CA PRO A 43 3.60 3.53 20.48
C PRO A 43 2.45 2.76 19.80
N ALA A 44 2.19 1.54 20.26
CA ALA A 44 1.10 0.71 19.75
C ALA A 44 -0.28 1.34 20.05
N PRO A 45 -1.30 1.16 19.20
CA PRO A 45 -2.64 1.71 19.42
C PRO A 45 -3.25 1.24 20.74
N VAL A 46 -3.95 2.15 21.44
CA VAL A 46 -4.59 1.89 22.74
C VAL A 46 -5.94 1.19 22.53
N LYS A 47 -6.37 0.34 23.46
CA LYS A 47 -7.72 -0.25 23.35
C LYS A 47 -8.80 0.86 23.40
N PRO A 48 -9.87 0.76 22.60
CA PRO A 48 -10.99 1.69 22.71
C PRO A 48 -11.61 1.62 24.12
N PRO A 49 -12.20 2.73 24.60
CA PRO A 49 -12.76 2.79 25.95
C PRO A 49 -13.92 1.80 26.11
N ALA A 50 -14.01 1.19 27.30
CA ALA A 50 -15.18 0.39 27.66
C ALA A 50 -16.43 1.28 27.71
N ALA A 51 -17.61 0.67 27.53
CA ALA A 51 -18.88 1.40 27.45
C ALA A 51 -19.12 2.34 28.64
N ALA A 52 -18.78 1.94 29.87
CA ALA A 52 -18.92 2.80 31.05
C ALA A 52 -18.01 4.04 30.99
N ALA A 53 -16.74 3.86 30.59
CA ALA A 53 -15.79 4.96 30.45
C ALA A 53 -16.17 5.90 29.30
N TYR A 54 -16.69 5.34 28.19
CA TYR A 54 -17.24 6.13 27.09
C TYR A 54 -18.39 7.01 27.55
N GLN A 55 -19.37 6.45 28.27
CA GLN A 55 -20.54 7.18 28.74
C GLN A 55 -20.19 8.24 29.78
N GLN A 56 -19.19 7.97 30.64
CA GLN A 56 -18.70 8.97 31.59
C GLN A 56 -18.05 10.16 30.88
N ALA A 57 -17.11 9.89 29.98
CA ALA A 57 -16.45 10.93 29.19
C ALA A 57 -17.44 11.72 28.32
N LEU A 58 -18.45 11.06 27.73
CA LEU A 58 -19.50 11.73 26.96
C LEU A 58 -20.27 12.74 27.82
N LYS A 59 -20.67 12.37 29.05
CA LYS A 59 -21.36 13.28 29.95
C LYS A 59 -20.51 14.49 30.31
N GLU A 60 -19.23 14.27 30.63
CA GLU A 60 -18.31 15.37 30.95
C GLU A 60 -18.14 16.32 29.76
N ILE A 61 -18.02 15.79 28.54
CA ILE A 61 -17.96 16.59 27.31
C ILE A 61 -19.28 17.35 27.07
N GLU A 62 -20.43 16.70 27.22
CA GLU A 62 -21.74 17.34 27.09
C GLU A 62 -21.97 18.45 28.13
N GLU A 63 -21.44 18.29 29.35
CA GLU A 63 -21.49 19.31 30.40
C GLU A 63 -20.59 20.51 30.06
N VAL A 64 -19.35 20.27 29.61
CA VAL A 64 -18.39 21.33 29.25
C VAL A 64 -18.87 22.13 28.03
N PHE A 65 -19.36 21.45 27.00
CA PHE A 65 -19.82 22.05 25.74
C PHE A 65 -21.34 22.26 25.69
N LYS A 66 -22.02 22.27 26.84
CA LYS A 66 -23.49 22.30 26.93
C LYS A 66 -24.13 23.41 26.10
N THR A 67 -23.55 24.60 26.14
CA THR A 67 -24.06 25.77 25.37
C THR A 67 -23.97 25.51 23.87
N ASP A 68 -22.86 24.96 23.39
CA ASP A 68 -22.66 24.63 21.99
C ASP A 68 -23.59 23.49 21.54
N TYR A 69 -23.79 22.45 22.37
CA TYR A 69 -24.72 21.35 22.08
C TYR A 69 -26.18 21.80 21.97
N ASN A 70 -26.56 22.87 22.66
CA ASN A 70 -27.90 23.45 22.56
C ASN A 70 -28.13 24.19 21.23
N ASP A 71 -27.07 24.59 20.52
CA ASP A 71 -27.20 25.19 19.19
C ASP A 71 -27.42 24.12 18.12
N ARG A 72 -28.68 23.93 17.75
CA ARG A 72 -29.09 22.91 16.78
C ARG A 72 -29.01 23.37 15.33
N ARG A 73 -28.58 24.62 15.07
CA ARG A 73 -28.41 25.13 13.71
C ARG A 73 -27.25 24.42 13.02
N PRO A 74 -27.25 24.28 11.68
CA PRO A 74 -26.14 23.67 10.95
C PRO A 74 -24.79 24.35 11.27
N GLU A 75 -24.76 25.68 11.38
CA GLU A 75 -23.55 26.44 11.67
C GLU A 75 -23.06 26.20 13.10
N GLY A 76 -23.97 26.11 14.07
CA GLY A 76 -23.65 25.79 15.47
C GLY A 76 -23.09 24.38 15.63
N ARG A 77 -23.70 23.40 14.95
CA ARG A 77 -23.22 22.01 14.93
C ARG A 77 -21.86 21.87 14.27
N GLN A 78 -21.61 22.60 13.18
CA GLN A 78 -20.30 22.66 12.53
C GLN A 78 -19.26 23.23 13.48
N ALA A 79 -19.54 24.39 14.10
CA ALA A 79 -18.61 25.04 15.02
C ALA A 79 -18.29 24.16 16.23
N LEU A 80 -19.27 23.42 16.76
CA LEU A 80 -19.01 22.44 17.82
C LEU A 80 -18.15 21.28 17.32
N ALA A 81 -18.43 20.72 16.14
CA ALA A 81 -17.61 19.64 15.57
C ALA A 81 -16.13 20.06 15.45
N ASP A 82 -15.87 21.28 14.95
CA ASP A 82 -14.52 21.83 14.81
C ASP A 82 -13.84 22.00 16.17
N LYS A 83 -14.55 22.55 17.18
CA LYS A 83 -14.03 22.68 18.55
C LYS A 83 -13.68 21.32 19.18
N LEU A 84 -14.52 20.30 18.99
CA LEU A 84 -14.26 18.97 19.54
C LEU A 84 -13.06 18.29 18.86
N LEU A 85 -12.87 18.51 17.55
CA LEU A 85 -11.67 18.05 16.83
C LEU A 85 -10.41 18.71 17.37
N GLU A 86 -10.41 20.04 17.49
CA GLU A 86 -9.28 20.82 18.01
C GLU A 86 -8.91 20.36 19.42
N GLN A 87 -9.92 20.23 20.31
CA GLN A 87 -9.70 19.75 21.67
C GLN A 87 -9.16 18.31 21.72
N ALA A 88 -9.57 17.44 20.79
CA ALA A 88 -9.05 16.08 20.68
C ALA A 88 -7.61 16.07 20.14
N GLU A 89 -7.26 16.98 19.24
CA GLU A 89 -5.92 17.09 18.67
C GLU A 89 -4.90 17.65 19.69
N ASP A 90 -5.33 18.61 20.51
CA ASP A 90 -4.53 19.21 21.58
C ASP A 90 -4.34 18.29 22.81
N ALA A 91 -5.18 17.26 22.95
CA ALA A 91 -5.11 16.33 24.06
C ALA A 91 -3.84 15.46 24.00
N ALA A 92 -2.89 15.71 24.90
CA ALA A 92 -1.67 14.92 25.01
C ALA A 92 -1.92 13.45 25.41
N ALA A 93 -2.94 13.21 26.24
CA ALA A 93 -3.33 11.86 26.65
C ALA A 93 -4.15 11.15 25.56
N VAL A 94 -3.83 9.88 25.30
CA VAL A 94 -4.62 9.00 24.43
C VAL A 94 -5.56 8.17 25.33
N ASP A 95 -6.67 8.78 25.72
CA ASP A 95 -7.61 8.26 26.72
C ASP A 95 -9.07 8.19 26.23
N ALA A 96 -9.99 7.83 27.14
CA ALA A 96 -11.41 7.72 26.82
C ALA A 96 -12.01 9.06 26.34
N SER A 97 -11.57 10.18 26.90
CA SER A 97 -12.07 11.50 26.54
C SER A 97 -11.66 11.89 25.13
N ARG A 98 -10.38 11.68 24.77
CA ARG A 98 -9.90 11.91 23.40
C ARG A 98 -10.63 11.03 22.38
N TYR A 99 -10.90 9.77 22.71
CA TYR A 99 -11.71 8.89 21.86
C TYR A 99 -13.13 9.44 21.64
N VAL A 100 -13.80 9.85 22.72
CA VAL A 100 -15.19 10.33 22.66
C VAL A 100 -15.28 11.68 21.93
N LEU A 101 -14.29 12.57 22.10
CA LEU A 101 -14.22 13.83 21.36
C LEU A 101 -14.18 13.59 19.84
N TYR A 102 -13.31 12.69 19.34
CA TYR A 102 -13.28 12.35 17.92
C TYR A 102 -14.60 11.72 17.43
N ARG A 103 -15.22 10.86 18.25
CA ARG A 103 -16.52 10.23 17.91
C ARG A 103 -17.65 11.25 17.80
N GLU A 104 -17.76 12.16 18.76
CA GLU A 104 -18.79 13.21 18.76
C GLU A 104 -18.56 14.25 17.68
N ALA A 105 -17.30 14.64 17.44
CA ALA A 105 -16.92 15.49 16.32
C ALA A 105 -17.38 14.88 14.98
N ALA A 106 -17.06 13.60 14.74
CA ALA A 106 -17.47 12.91 13.52
C ALA A 106 -19.01 12.84 13.38
N ARG A 107 -19.73 12.56 14.47
CA ARG A 107 -21.20 12.52 14.48
C ARG A 107 -21.81 13.87 14.10
N LEU A 108 -21.32 14.95 14.68
CA LEU A 108 -21.81 16.31 14.41
C LEU A 108 -21.47 16.75 12.98
N ALA A 109 -20.24 16.52 12.55
CA ALA A 109 -19.76 16.79 11.19
C ALA A 109 -20.59 16.04 10.14
N ALA A 110 -20.87 14.75 10.36
CA ALA A 110 -21.72 13.95 9.48
C ALA A 110 -23.13 14.54 9.34
N GLY A 111 -23.71 15.01 10.46
CA GLY A 111 -25.04 15.62 10.47
C GLY A 111 -25.17 16.92 9.67
N VAL A 112 -24.06 17.64 9.43
CA VAL A 112 -24.02 18.87 8.61
C VAL A 112 -23.38 18.65 7.23
N GLY A 113 -22.95 17.41 6.95
CA GLY A 113 -22.34 17.01 5.70
C GLY A 113 -20.88 17.41 5.53
N ASP A 114 -20.14 17.64 6.62
CA ASP A 114 -18.69 17.85 6.55
C ASP A 114 -17.96 16.51 6.48
N VAL A 115 -17.81 16.00 5.25
CA VAL A 115 -17.17 14.72 4.98
C VAL A 115 -15.68 14.73 5.35
N ALA A 116 -15.02 15.87 5.22
CA ALA A 116 -13.59 16.00 5.52
C ALA A 116 -13.30 15.86 7.01
N ALA A 117 -14.10 16.52 7.86
CA ALA A 117 -14.01 16.36 9.30
C ALA A 117 -14.32 14.92 9.76
N VAL A 118 -15.31 14.26 9.13
CA VAL A 118 -15.62 12.84 9.41
C VAL A 118 -14.42 11.94 9.10
N GLN A 119 -13.81 12.11 7.93
CA GLN A 119 -12.64 11.30 7.56
C GLN A 119 -11.43 11.58 8.46
N ARG A 120 -11.17 12.85 8.81
CA ARG A 120 -10.10 13.23 9.74
C ARG A 120 -10.27 12.56 11.10
N ALA A 121 -11.47 12.58 11.66
CA ALA A 121 -11.77 11.90 12.91
C ALA A 121 -11.56 10.38 12.81
N ALA A 122 -11.99 9.76 11.70
CA ALA A 122 -11.78 8.34 11.46
C ALA A 122 -10.28 7.98 11.37
N ASP A 123 -9.49 8.78 10.65
CA ASP A 123 -8.03 8.60 10.55
C ASP A 123 -7.36 8.63 11.94
N GLN A 124 -7.75 9.59 12.80
CA GLN A 124 -7.21 9.69 14.15
C GLN A 124 -7.64 8.52 15.04
N LEU A 125 -8.91 8.11 14.96
CA LEU A 125 -9.41 6.97 15.73
C LEU A 125 -8.69 5.66 15.36
N GLU A 126 -8.44 5.44 14.07
CA GLU A 126 -7.71 4.28 13.56
C GLU A 126 -6.22 4.28 13.93
N SER A 127 -5.60 5.46 13.94
CA SER A 127 -4.19 5.62 14.28
C SER A 127 -3.93 5.40 15.77
N LEU A 128 -4.81 5.94 16.62
CA LEU A 128 -4.61 6.00 18.06
C LEU A 128 -5.19 4.79 18.80
N TYR A 129 -6.23 4.15 18.24
CA TYR A 129 -6.97 3.10 18.94
C TYR A 129 -7.05 1.79 18.14
N ALA A 130 -7.03 0.68 18.86
CA ALA A 130 -7.20 -0.67 18.32
C ALA A 130 -8.69 -0.94 17.99
N VAL A 131 -9.19 -0.29 16.95
CA VAL A 131 -10.57 -0.39 16.45
C VAL A 131 -10.66 -1.28 15.20
N ASP A 132 -11.86 -1.78 14.90
CA ASP A 132 -12.16 -2.27 13.55
C ASP A 132 -12.33 -1.06 12.63
N ALA A 133 -11.24 -0.68 11.95
CA ALA A 133 -11.16 0.47 11.07
C ALA A 133 -12.25 0.47 9.98
N LEU A 134 -12.50 -0.69 9.37
CA LEU A 134 -13.46 -0.79 8.27
C LEU A 134 -14.89 -0.62 8.77
N ALA A 135 -15.23 -1.27 9.89
CA ALA A 135 -16.55 -1.12 10.51
C ALA A 135 -16.78 0.31 11.02
N LEU A 136 -15.78 0.92 11.66
CA LEU A 136 -15.85 2.29 12.16
C LEU A 136 -16.10 3.28 11.02
N ARG A 137 -15.35 3.19 9.92
CA ARG A 137 -15.58 4.07 8.75
C ARG A 137 -16.95 3.89 8.14
N ALA A 138 -17.39 2.64 7.98
CA ALA A 138 -18.72 2.37 7.45
C ALA A 138 -19.80 3.07 8.29
N GLU A 139 -19.73 2.94 9.61
CA GLU A 139 -20.64 3.61 10.55
C GLU A 139 -20.63 5.14 10.38
N LEU A 140 -19.44 5.75 10.36
CA LEU A 140 -19.29 7.20 10.25
C LEU A 140 -19.75 7.74 8.88
N ILE A 141 -19.50 6.99 7.80
CA ILE A 141 -19.93 7.33 6.43
C ILE A 141 -21.44 7.12 6.25
N ASP A 142 -22.04 6.17 6.96
CA ASP A 142 -23.50 5.99 7.01
C ASP A 142 -24.19 7.19 7.67
N ALA A 143 -23.57 7.81 8.67
CA ALA A 143 -24.12 9.03 9.28
C ALA A 143 -24.18 10.22 8.30
N ILE A 144 -23.33 10.28 7.27
CA ILE A 144 -23.36 11.33 6.23
C ILE A 144 -24.58 11.18 5.31
N ALA A 145 -25.14 9.97 5.19
CA ALA A 145 -26.26 9.67 4.26
C ALA A 145 -27.43 10.63 4.42
N THR A 146 -27.65 11.09 5.66
CA THR A 146 -28.80 11.89 6.06
C THR A 146 -28.66 13.37 5.69
N SER A 147 -27.49 13.80 5.20
CA SER A 147 -27.28 15.19 4.78
C SER A 147 -28.04 15.51 3.50
N ALA A 148 -28.79 16.61 3.50
CA ALA A 148 -29.53 17.08 2.32
C ALA A 148 -28.65 17.83 1.29
N ARG A 149 -27.36 18.04 1.58
CA ARG A 149 -26.48 18.87 0.74
C ARG A 149 -25.93 18.08 -0.47
N PRO A 150 -26.12 18.54 -1.71
CA PRO A 150 -25.61 17.84 -2.89
C PRO A 150 -24.09 17.67 -2.91
N ASP A 151 -23.32 18.66 -2.43
CA ASP A 151 -21.86 18.56 -2.35
C ASP A 151 -21.41 17.49 -1.34
N ALA A 152 -22.08 17.39 -0.19
CA ALA A 152 -21.82 16.35 0.80
C ALA A 152 -22.16 14.96 0.25
N GLN A 153 -23.26 14.85 -0.51
CA GLN A 153 -23.63 13.59 -1.18
C GLN A 153 -22.62 13.20 -2.27
N ARG A 154 -22.04 14.15 -3.01
CA ARG A 154 -20.92 13.87 -3.94
C ARG A 154 -19.68 13.36 -3.20
N GLN A 155 -19.25 14.07 -2.14
CA GLN A 155 -18.11 13.65 -1.31
C GLN A 155 -18.36 12.30 -0.61
N LEU A 156 -19.60 12.00 -0.27
CA LEU A 156 -20.01 10.70 0.26
C LEU A 156 -19.75 9.57 -0.75
N VAL A 157 -19.98 9.79 -2.05
CA VAL A 157 -19.65 8.78 -3.07
C VAL A 157 -18.15 8.49 -3.07
N GLU A 158 -17.31 9.52 -3.01
CA GLU A 158 -15.84 9.37 -2.94
C GLU A 158 -15.43 8.61 -1.66
N ALA A 159 -16.03 8.93 -0.52
CA ALA A 159 -15.79 8.21 0.74
C ALA A 159 -16.23 6.74 0.67
N LEU A 160 -17.33 6.43 -0.02
CA LEU A 160 -17.80 5.06 -0.22
C LEU A 160 -16.91 4.27 -1.19
N LEU A 161 -16.31 4.94 -2.18
CA LEU A 161 -15.31 4.34 -3.06
C LEU A 161 -14.05 3.98 -2.27
N ASP A 162 -13.51 4.90 -1.45
CA ASP A 162 -12.37 4.62 -0.54
C ASP A 162 -12.69 3.48 0.44
N LEU A 163 -13.90 3.47 1.03
CA LEU A 163 -14.33 2.39 1.92
C LEU A 163 -14.37 1.04 1.20
N ALA A 164 -14.81 1.02 -0.07
CA ALA A 164 -14.81 -0.19 -0.86
C ALA A 164 -13.40 -0.71 -1.12
N GLU A 165 -12.45 0.17 -1.42
CA GLU A 165 -11.04 -0.20 -1.61
C GLU A 165 -10.44 -0.79 -0.35
N ARG A 166 -10.64 -0.14 0.81
CA ARG A 166 -10.22 -0.68 2.11
C ARG A 166 -10.84 -2.05 2.39
N GLY A 167 -12.10 -2.23 2.02
CA GLY A 167 -12.78 -3.53 2.11
C GLY A 167 -12.11 -4.59 1.26
N LEU A 168 -11.73 -4.26 0.03
CA LEU A 168 -11.01 -5.17 -0.87
C LEU A 168 -9.59 -5.49 -0.36
N GLU A 169 -8.87 -4.50 0.16
CA GLU A 169 -7.55 -4.69 0.78
C GLU A 169 -7.59 -5.73 1.92
N GLN A 170 -8.67 -5.71 2.70
CA GLN A 170 -8.90 -6.62 3.83
C GLN A 170 -9.61 -7.94 3.45
N ASP A 171 -9.74 -8.27 2.15
CA ASP A 171 -10.55 -9.40 1.63
C ASP A 171 -12.04 -9.37 2.06
N ASN A 172 -12.53 -8.25 2.58
CA ASN A 172 -13.92 -8.08 2.95
C ASN A 172 -14.75 -7.64 1.74
N ILE A 173 -14.92 -8.57 0.80
CA ILE A 173 -15.71 -8.38 -0.42
C ILE A 173 -17.14 -7.96 -0.08
N GLY A 174 -17.72 -8.47 1.01
CA GLY A 174 -19.06 -8.09 1.45
C GLY A 174 -19.18 -6.60 1.81
N ALA A 175 -18.21 -6.04 2.54
CA ALA A 175 -18.16 -4.61 2.85
C ALA A 175 -17.95 -3.78 1.57
N ALA A 176 -17.06 -4.22 0.67
CA ALA A 176 -16.82 -3.54 -0.59
C ALA A 176 -18.07 -3.49 -1.49
N THR A 177 -18.78 -4.62 -1.63
CA THR A 177 -20.03 -4.69 -2.40
C THR A 177 -21.08 -3.74 -1.82
N LYS A 178 -21.25 -3.70 -0.49
CA LYS A 178 -22.20 -2.79 0.16
C LYS A 178 -21.86 -1.33 -0.09
N ALA A 179 -20.60 -0.95 0.10
CA ALA A 179 -20.11 0.41 -0.13
C ALA A 179 -20.32 0.86 -1.58
N LEU A 180 -19.95 0.02 -2.56
CA LEU A 180 -20.13 0.32 -3.99
C LEU A 180 -21.58 0.39 -4.43
N THR A 181 -22.45 -0.48 -3.89
CA THR A 181 -23.90 -0.43 -4.16
C THR A 181 -24.48 0.91 -3.72
N ARG A 182 -24.06 1.38 -2.55
CA ARG A 182 -24.47 2.69 -2.02
C ARG A 182 -23.86 3.84 -2.82
N ALA A 183 -22.59 3.77 -3.18
CA ALA A 183 -21.91 4.74 -4.04
C ALA A 183 -22.66 4.93 -5.37
N GLN A 184 -23.05 3.83 -6.02
CA GLN A 184 -23.82 3.85 -7.26
C GLN A 184 -25.19 4.53 -7.08
N SER A 185 -25.88 4.23 -5.98
CA SER A 185 -27.19 4.79 -5.68
C SER A 185 -27.12 6.30 -5.41
N VAL A 186 -26.14 6.74 -4.62
CA VAL A 186 -25.93 8.15 -4.30
C VAL A 186 -25.48 8.91 -5.55
N ALA A 187 -24.54 8.37 -6.34
CA ALA A 187 -24.08 8.98 -7.59
C ALA A 187 -25.22 9.20 -8.59
N ARG A 188 -26.15 8.23 -8.68
CA ARG A 188 -27.38 8.36 -9.48
C ARG A 188 -28.28 9.48 -8.94
N ALA A 189 -28.46 9.55 -7.63
CA ALA A 189 -29.32 10.56 -7.00
C ALA A 189 -28.80 12.00 -7.18
N VAL A 190 -27.48 12.20 -7.16
CA VAL A 190 -26.85 13.52 -7.38
C VAL A 190 -26.61 13.85 -8.87
N ASN A 191 -27.03 12.95 -9.78
CA ASN A 191 -26.86 13.05 -11.22
C ASN A 191 -25.40 13.28 -11.67
N ASP A 192 -24.45 12.61 -11.00
CA ASP A 192 -23.04 12.66 -11.36
C ASP A 192 -22.67 11.44 -12.22
N ALA A 193 -22.70 11.63 -13.54
CA ALA A 193 -22.51 10.55 -14.51
C ALA A 193 -21.13 9.87 -14.39
N VAL A 194 -20.10 10.61 -13.97
CA VAL A 194 -18.74 10.08 -13.83
C VAL A 194 -18.63 9.22 -12.59
N LEU A 195 -19.08 9.71 -11.44
CA LEU A 195 -19.13 8.92 -10.22
C LEU A 195 -20.03 7.69 -10.36
N LEU A 196 -21.14 7.81 -11.12
CA LEU A 196 -22.02 6.68 -11.42
C LEU A 196 -21.32 5.62 -12.27
N THR A 197 -20.61 6.04 -13.31
CA THR A 197 -19.82 5.13 -14.17
C THR A 197 -18.75 4.42 -13.35
N LEU A 198 -17.99 5.18 -12.57
CA LEU A 198 -16.95 4.66 -11.68
C LEU A 198 -17.50 3.62 -10.69
N ALA A 199 -18.55 3.97 -9.93
CA ALA A 199 -19.16 3.05 -8.97
C ALA A 199 -19.73 1.79 -9.65
N THR A 200 -20.32 1.93 -10.85
CA THR A 200 -20.88 0.80 -11.61
C THR A 200 -19.80 -0.17 -12.08
N GLN A 201 -18.71 0.35 -12.64
CA GLN A 201 -17.59 -0.48 -13.09
C GLN A 201 -16.93 -1.23 -11.93
N ARG A 202 -16.69 -0.52 -10.82
CA ARG A 202 -16.13 -1.12 -9.61
C ARG A 202 -17.06 -2.19 -9.04
N LEU A 203 -18.36 -1.94 -8.99
CA LEU A 203 -19.32 -2.91 -8.49
C LEU A 203 -19.34 -4.18 -9.34
N ALA A 204 -19.26 -4.05 -10.68
CA ALA A 204 -19.19 -5.19 -11.58
C ALA A 204 -17.93 -6.04 -11.31
N LEU A 205 -16.76 -5.40 -11.14
CA LEU A 205 -15.52 -6.09 -10.82
C LEU A 205 -15.59 -6.83 -9.47
N VAL A 206 -16.09 -6.17 -8.43
CA VAL A 206 -16.25 -6.78 -7.10
C VAL A 206 -17.24 -7.94 -7.15
N GLY A 207 -18.32 -7.82 -7.93
CA GLY A 207 -19.26 -8.92 -8.18
C GLY A 207 -18.58 -10.13 -8.83
N ALA A 208 -17.70 -9.91 -9.81
CA ALA A 208 -16.92 -10.99 -10.40
C ALA A 208 -15.96 -11.63 -9.38
N LEU A 209 -15.26 -10.82 -8.58
CA LEU A 209 -14.40 -11.32 -7.50
C LEU A 209 -15.19 -12.14 -6.47
N GLN A 210 -16.40 -11.72 -6.12
CA GLN A 210 -17.28 -12.42 -5.18
C GLN A 210 -17.66 -13.83 -5.66
N LEU A 211 -17.87 -13.99 -6.96
CA LEU A 211 -18.19 -15.29 -7.57
C LEU A 211 -16.96 -16.16 -7.75
N GLU A 212 -15.83 -15.57 -8.18
CA GLU A 212 -14.63 -16.32 -8.55
C GLU A 212 -13.75 -16.68 -7.35
N ALA A 213 -13.74 -15.88 -6.27
CA ALA A 213 -12.95 -16.15 -5.08
C ALA A 213 -13.26 -17.51 -4.39
N PRO A 214 -14.52 -17.87 -4.09
CA PRO A 214 -14.82 -19.17 -3.50
C PRO A 214 -14.55 -20.32 -4.48
N ARG A 215 -14.83 -20.14 -5.77
CA ARG A 215 -14.52 -21.14 -6.81
C ARG A 215 -13.02 -21.44 -6.86
N ALA A 216 -12.20 -20.41 -6.83
CA ALA A 216 -10.76 -20.57 -6.82
C ALA A 216 -10.22 -21.12 -5.49
N ALA A 217 -10.90 -20.88 -4.37
CA ALA A 217 -10.56 -21.53 -3.10
C ALA A 217 -10.81 -23.04 -3.15
N GLU A 218 -11.96 -23.48 -3.69
CA GLU A 218 -12.23 -24.90 -3.91
C GLU A 218 -11.30 -25.51 -4.95
N ALA A 219 -11.02 -24.80 -6.05
CA ALA A 219 -10.04 -25.24 -7.04
C ALA A 219 -8.64 -25.45 -6.43
N ARG A 220 -8.19 -24.55 -5.53
CA ARG A 220 -6.93 -24.73 -4.81
C ARG A 220 -6.92 -26.02 -3.97
N LYS A 221 -8.01 -26.36 -3.28
CA LYS A 221 -8.13 -27.62 -2.54
C LYS A 221 -8.06 -28.84 -3.46
N VAL A 222 -8.59 -28.75 -4.67
CA VAL A 222 -8.46 -29.81 -5.68
C VAL A 222 -7.00 -29.95 -6.10
N LEU A 223 -6.30 -28.83 -6.36
CA LEU A 223 -4.89 -28.84 -6.77
C LEU A 223 -3.93 -29.38 -5.70
N GLU A 224 -4.29 -29.33 -4.41
CA GLU A 224 -3.53 -29.99 -3.35
C GLU A 224 -3.45 -31.51 -3.53
N LYS A 225 -4.48 -32.12 -4.11
CA LYS A 225 -4.57 -33.57 -4.36
C LYS A 225 -4.23 -33.93 -5.80
N SER A 226 -4.60 -33.07 -6.73
CA SER A 226 -4.47 -33.27 -8.18
C SER A 226 -3.84 -32.03 -8.82
N PRO A 227 -2.51 -31.86 -8.72
CA PRO A 227 -1.82 -30.64 -9.19
C PRO A 227 -1.98 -30.35 -10.70
N ASP A 228 -2.32 -31.36 -11.50
CA ASP A 228 -2.50 -31.25 -12.95
C ASP A 228 -3.97 -31.27 -13.38
N ASP A 229 -4.91 -31.12 -12.44
CA ASP A 229 -6.33 -30.97 -12.78
C ASP A 229 -6.53 -29.70 -13.63
N ARG A 230 -6.99 -29.88 -14.87
CA ARG A 230 -7.06 -28.79 -15.86
C ARG A 230 -8.11 -27.74 -15.49
N ALA A 231 -9.27 -28.15 -14.97
CA ALA A 231 -10.35 -27.24 -14.63
C ALA A 231 -10.00 -26.38 -13.39
N ALA A 232 -9.37 -27.00 -12.40
CA ALA A 232 -8.89 -26.32 -11.21
C ALA A 232 -7.75 -25.35 -11.52
N ASN A 233 -6.78 -25.75 -12.36
CA ASN A 233 -5.74 -24.86 -12.86
C ASN A 233 -6.31 -23.69 -13.67
N GLY A 234 -7.28 -23.95 -14.56
CA GLY A 234 -7.96 -22.89 -15.32
C GLY A 234 -8.64 -21.85 -14.42
N THR A 235 -9.34 -22.32 -13.37
CA THR A 235 -10.01 -21.44 -12.40
C THR A 235 -9.01 -20.60 -11.60
N VAL A 236 -7.96 -21.22 -11.06
CA VAL A 236 -6.94 -20.50 -10.27
C VAL A 236 -6.16 -19.52 -11.15
N GLY A 237 -5.81 -19.92 -12.38
CA GLY A 237 -5.09 -19.09 -13.34
C GLY A 237 -5.87 -17.84 -13.73
N ARG A 238 -7.16 -17.96 -14.05
CA ARG A 238 -8.02 -16.79 -14.35
C ARG A 238 -8.17 -15.88 -13.13
N GLN A 239 -8.33 -16.45 -11.93
CA GLN A 239 -8.40 -15.66 -10.70
C GLN A 239 -7.14 -14.80 -10.51
N LEU A 240 -5.95 -15.40 -10.67
CA LEU A 240 -4.68 -14.71 -10.45
C LEU A 240 -4.39 -13.71 -11.56
N ALA A 241 -4.35 -14.14 -12.82
CA ALA A 241 -3.97 -13.30 -13.94
C ALA A 241 -5.04 -12.25 -14.30
N ILE A 242 -6.29 -12.67 -14.52
CA ILE A 242 -7.33 -11.80 -15.09
C ILE A 242 -7.98 -10.92 -14.02
N TYR A 243 -8.35 -11.51 -12.87
CA TYR A 243 -9.10 -10.78 -11.84
C TYR A 243 -8.20 -10.10 -10.81
N LYS A 244 -7.03 -10.66 -10.50
CA LYS A 244 -6.06 -10.06 -9.57
C LYS A 244 -4.93 -9.31 -10.26
N GLY A 245 -4.67 -9.56 -11.54
CA GLY A 245 -3.56 -8.94 -12.28
C GLY A 245 -2.20 -9.55 -11.98
N ASP A 246 -2.13 -10.66 -11.25
CA ASP A 246 -0.90 -11.39 -10.91
C ASP A 246 -0.61 -12.39 -12.03
N TRP A 247 -0.07 -11.89 -13.15
CA TRP A 247 0.25 -12.68 -14.33
C TRP A 247 1.36 -13.68 -14.06
N ASP A 248 2.37 -13.33 -13.27
CA ASP A 248 3.46 -14.25 -12.91
C ASP A 248 2.94 -15.49 -12.18
N ALA A 249 2.05 -15.32 -11.20
CA ALA A 249 1.43 -16.46 -10.51
C ALA A 249 0.35 -17.14 -11.35
N GLY A 250 -0.35 -16.39 -12.20
CA GLY A 250 -1.47 -16.89 -13.00
C GLY A 250 -1.05 -17.69 -14.22
N LEU A 251 0.02 -17.30 -14.92
CA LEU A 251 0.49 -17.93 -16.16
C LEU A 251 0.73 -19.45 -16.01
N PRO A 252 1.44 -19.95 -14.98
CA PRO A 252 1.65 -21.40 -14.79
C PRO A 252 0.35 -22.19 -14.67
N HIS A 253 -0.66 -21.60 -14.01
CA HIS A 253 -1.97 -22.21 -13.86
C HIS A 253 -2.79 -22.11 -15.15
N LEU A 254 -2.75 -20.98 -15.86
CA LEU A 254 -3.41 -20.82 -17.15
C LEU A 254 -2.86 -21.83 -18.18
N ALA A 255 -1.54 -22.03 -18.24
CA ALA A 255 -0.90 -22.98 -19.13
C ALA A 255 -1.35 -24.44 -18.92
N LYS A 256 -1.70 -24.80 -17.68
CA LYS A 256 -2.29 -26.10 -17.32
C LYS A 256 -3.82 -26.14 -17.42
N GLY A 257 -4.44 -25.01 -17.76
CA GLY A 257 -5.88 -24.80 -17.70
C GLY A 257 -6.68 -25.54 -18.76
N ASP A 258 -7.99 -25.62 -18.55
CA ASP A 258 -8.97 -26.25 -19.43
C ASP A 258 -9.31 -25.44 -20.69
N THR A 259 -9.10 -24.12 -20.66
CA THR A 259 -9.39 -23.23 -21.78
C THR A 259 -8.23 -23.25 -22.78
N ALA A 260 -8.37 -24.04 -23.85
CA ALA A 260 -7.28 -24.34 -24.80
C ALA A 260 -6.53 -23.08 -25.31
N ALA A 261 -7.26 -22.05 -25.73
CA ALA A 261 -6.65 -20.83 -26.27
C ALA A 261 -5.82 -20.06 -25.22
N LEU A 262 -6.31 -19.97 -23.97
CA LEU A 262 -5.57 -19.36 -22.85
C LEU A 262 -4.37 -20.22 -22.45
N ALA A 263 -4.53 -21.55 -22.44
CA ALA A 263 -3.47 -22.47 -22.05
C ALA A 263 -2.30 -22.46 -23.03
N GLU A 264 -2.59 -22.44 -24.33
CA GLU A 264 -1.56 -22.39 -25.36
C GLU A 264 -0.72 -21.10 -25.28
N VAL A 265 -1.38 -19.93 -25.22
CA VAL A 265 -0.65 -18.66 -25.20
C VAL A 265 0.12 -18.46 -23.90
N ALA A 266 -0.42 -18.88 -22.75
CA ALA A 266 0.28 -18.85 -21.47
C ALA A 266 1.52 -19.77 -21.48
N ALA A 267 1.43 -20.96 -22.07
CA ALA A 267 2.57 -21.87 -22.20
C ALA A 267 3.66 -21.28 -23.11
N ARG A 268 3.28 -20.61 -24.20
CA ARG A 268 4.22 -19.93 -25.11
C ARG A 268 4.97 -18.81 -24.41
N GLU A 269 4.29 -18.02 -23.58
CA GLU A 269 4.93 -16.97 -22.78
C GLU A 269 5.89 -17.53 -21.73
N LEU A 270 5.46 -18.55 -20.97
CA LEU A 270 6.29 -19.18 -19.93
C LEU A 270 7.54 -19.88 -20.46
N ALA A 271 7.53 -20.31 -21.73
CA ALA A 271 8.70 -20.91 -22.36
C ALA A 271 9.85 -19.89 -22.54
N ILE A 272 9.56 -18.59 -22.46
CA ILE A 272 10.55 -17.53 -22.58
C ILE A 272 11.13 -17.21 -21.19
N LYS A 273 12.41 -17.55 -20.98
CA LYS A 273 13.12 -17.35 -19.71
C LYS A 273 13.18 -15.89 -19.25
N ASP A 274 13.38 -14.97 -20.20
CA ASP A 274 13.37 -13.52 -19.98
C ASP A 274 12.68 -12.84 -21.17
N ILE A 275 11.40 -12.52 -21.00
CA ILE A 275 10.57 -11.98 -22.08
C ILE A 275 10.98 -10.56 -22.49
N ALA A 276 11.57 -9.78 -21.58
CA ALA A 276 12.06 -8.45 -21.90
C ALA A 276 13.32 -8.50 -22.79
N ALA A 277 14.19 -9.49 -22.55
CA ALA A 277 15.41 -9.71 -23.31
C ALA A 277 15.21 -10.52 -24.62
N ALA A 278 14.03 -11.08 -24.85
CA ALA A 278 13.74 -11.89 -26.03
C ALA A 278 13.73 -11.08 -27.36
N GLU A 279 13.75 -11.80 -28.49
CA GLU A 279 13.68 -11.19 -29.82
C GLU A 279 12.36 -10.40 -29.98
N PRO A 280 12.38 -9.14 -30.46
CA PRO A 280 11.18 -8.29 -30.55
C PRO A 280 10.02 -8.95 -31.30
N LYS A 281 10.30 -9.66 -32.40
CA LYS A 281 9.28 -10.35 -33.20
C LYS A 281 8.65 -11.53 -32.45
N THR A 282 9.41 -12.22 -31.61
CA THR A 282 8.91 -13.30 -30.75
C THR A 282 7.96 -12.75 -29.70
N VAL A 283 8.33 -11.66 -29.02
CA VAL A 283 7.48 -10.99 -28.02
C VAL A 283 6.20 -10.47 -28.68
N ALA A 284 6.31 -9.83 -29.84
CA ALA A 284 5.17 -9.34 -30.61
C ALA A 284 4.21 -10.47 -31.04
N ALA A 285 4.73 -11.66 -31.39
CA ALA A 285 3.91 -12.81 -31.75
C ALA A 285 3.16 -13.43 -30.55
N ILE A 286 3.72 -13.33 -29.34
CA ILE A 286 3.03 -13.72 -28.09
C ILE A 286 1.96 -12.69 -27.74
N ALA A 287 2.28 -11.40 -27.85
CA ALA A 287 1.32 -10.31 -27.68
C ALA A 287 0.15 -10.40 -28.69
N ASP A 288 0.43 -10.77 -29.94
CA ASP A 288 -0.58 -11.01 -30.98
C ASP A 288 -1.54 -12.12 -30.56
N ALA A 289 -1.02 -13.24 -30.07
CA ALA A 289 -1.83 -14.35 -29.61
C ALA A 289 -2.69 -13.97 -28.39
N TRP A 290 -2.15 -13.22 -27.41
CA TRP A 290 -2.95 -12.73 -26.28
C TRP A 290 -4.05 -11.78 -26.71
N TRP A 291 -3.76 -10.90 -27.67
CA TRP A 291 -4.77 -10.00 -28.23
C TRP A 291 -5.92 -10.77 -28.87
N ASP A 292 -5.59 -11.77 -29.69
CA ASP A 292 -6.59 -12.55 -30.41
C ASP A 292 -7.44 -13.41 -29.45
N VAL A 293 -6.84 -13.92 -28.37
CA VAL A 293 -7.59 -14.55 -27.26
C VAL A 293 -8.55 -13.55 -26.62
N ALA A 294 -8.10 -12.32 -26.36
CA ALA A 294 -8.92 -11.30 -25.72
C ALA A 294 -10.13 -10.88 -26.57
N GLU A 295 -10.03 -10.90 -27.91
CA GLU A 295 -11.17 -10.64 -28.81
C GLU A 295 -12.30 -11.67 -28.64
N GLY A 296 -11.97 -12.90 -28.24
CA GLY A 296 -12.95 -13.95 -27.94
C GLY A 296 -13.53 -13.89 -26.52
N LEU A 297 -12.97 -13.06 -25.63
CA LEU A 297 -13.47 -12.87 -24.27
C LEU A 297 -14.53 -11.78 -24.20
N VAL A 298 -15.38 -11.85 -23.18
CA VAL A 298 -16.47 -10.89 -22.95
C VAL A 298 -16.44 -10.32 -21.54
N GLY A 299 -17.08 -9.17 -21.37
CA GLY A 299 -17.24 -8.53 -20.07
C GLY A 299 -15.89 -8.23 -19.41
N LEU A 300 -15.77 -8.57 -18.13
CA LEU A 300 -14.64 -8.19 -17.29
C LEU A 300 -13.34 -8.96 -17.57
N GLN A 301 -13.40 -10.03 -18.37
CA GLN A 301 -12.20 -10.81 -18.71
C GLN A 301 -11.42 -10.22 -19.89
N GLN A 302 -12.11 -9.58 -20.84
CA GLN A 302 -11.46 -9.07 -22.05
C GLN A 302 -10.44 -7.94 -21.78
N PRO A 303 -10.75 -6.89 -21.01
CA PRO A 303 -9.82 -5.78 -20.83
C PRO A 303 -8.48 -6.19 -20.20
N PRO A 304 -8.43 -6.99 -19.11
CA PRO A 304 -7.16 -7.43 -18.53
C PRO A 304 -6.28 -8.22 -19.51
N VAL A 305 -6.87 -9.08 -20.35
CA VAL A 305 -6.10 -9.86 -21.33
C VAL A 305 -5.60 -8.97 -22.48
N ARG A 306 -6.40 -8.00 -22.95
CA ARG A 306 -5.93 -6.99 -23.91
C ARG A 306 -4.78 -6.14 -23.33
N GLU A 307 -4.87 -5.79 -22.06
CA GLU A 307 -3.83 -5.01 -21.38
C GLU A 307 -2.54 -5.80 -21.20
N HIS A 308 -2.61 -7.09 -20.89
CA HIS A 308 -1.44 -7.96 -20.85
C HIS A 308 -0.75 -8.06 -22.22
N ALA A 309 -1.55 -8.27 -23.28
CA ALA A 309 -1.04 -8.22 -24.66
C ALA A 309 -0.35 -6.89 -24.95
N ALA A 310 -0.93 -5.78 -24.49
CA ALA A 310 -0.37 -4.46 -24.70
C ALA A 310 0.92 -4.21 -23.91
N GLY A 311 1.04 -4.74 -22.69
CA GLY A 311 2.29 -4.72 -21.92
C GLY A 311 3.42 -5.49 -22.62
N LEU A 312 3.11 -6.59 -23.32
CA LEU A 312 4.08 -7.31 -24.13
C LEU A 312 4.48 -6.53 -25.39
N TYR A 313 3.53 -5.85 -26.08
CA TYR A 313 3.91 -4.96 -27.18
C TYR A 313 4.85 -3.84 -26.73
N GLU A 314 4.58 -3.26 -25.56
CA GLU A 314 5.40 -2.21 -24.95
C GLU A 314 6.86 -2.62 -24.74
N LEU A 315 7.16 -3.90 -24.47
CA LEU A 315 8.53 -4.42 -24.34
C LEU A 315 9.31 -4.48 -25.66
N CYS A 316 8.63 -4.43 -26.80
CA CYS A 316 9.22 -4.69 -28.11
C CYS A 316 9.00 -3.57 -29.13
N VAL A 317 8.00 -2.69 -28.95
CA VAL A 317 7.51 -1.76 -29.99
C VAL A 317 8.60 -0.87 -30.57
N ASP A 318 9.52 -0.36 -29.75
CA ASP A 318 10.62 0.51 -30.20
C ASP A 318 11.67 -0.23 -31.05
N ARG A 319 11.72 -1.55 -30.92
CA ARG A 319 12.62 -2.46 -31.65
C ARG A 319 11.92 -3.18 -32.82
N LEU A 320 10.63 -2.95 -33.04
CA LEU A 320 9.89 -3.41 -34.23
C LEU A 320 10.01 -2.38 -35.37
N ASP A 321 9.71 -2.77 -36.60
CA ASP A 321 9.70 -1.88 -37.76
C ASP A 321 8.42 -2.04 -38.62
N GLY A 322 8.22 -1.10 -39.56
CA GLY A 322 7.16 -1.15 -40.55
C GLY A 322 5.75 -1.39 -39.99
N ILE A 323 5.03 -2.33 -40.62
CA ILE A 323 3.64 -2.68 -40.26
C ILE A 323 3.56 -3.29 -38.86
N ALA A 324 4.58 -4.06 -38.43
CA ALA A 324 4.59 -4.70 -37.12
C ALA A 324 4.61 -3.65 -36.00
N ARG A 325 5.46 -2.63 -36.11
CA ARG A 325 5.45 -1.48 -35.19
C ARG A 325 4.09 -0.79 -35.20
N LYS A 326 3.53 -0.53 -36.39
CA LYS A 326 2.26 0.21 -36.49
C LYS A 326 1.08 -0.53 -35.85
N LYS A 327 1.02 -1.85 -36.03
CA LYS A 327 0.01 -2.71 -35.40
C LYS A 327 0.16 -2.71 -33.88
N ALA A 328 1.38 -2.84 -33.37
CA ALA A 328 1.67 -2.78 -31.93
C ALA A 328 1.23 -1.43 -31.33
N GLU A 329 1.60 -0.30 -31.93
CA GLU A 329 1.16 1.03 -31.51
C GLU A 329 -0.37 1.16 -31.47
N GLN A 330 -1.08 0.65 -32.49
CA GLN A 330 -2.54 0.70 -32.55
C GLN A 330 -3.19 -0.17 -31.47
N ARG A 331 -2.64 -1.36 -31.20
CA ARG A 331 -3.15 -2.28 -30.17
C ARG A 331 -2.86 -1.74 -28.77
N ILE A 332 -1.66 -1.18 -28.53
CA ILE A 332 -1.33 -0.37 -27.35
C ILE A 332 -2.36 0.74 -27.18
N ALA A 333 -2.53 1.60 -28.19
CA ALA A 333 -3.50 2.69 -28.13
C ALA A 333 -4.93 2.18 -27.91
N THR A 334 -5.34 1.08 -28.53
CA THR A 334 -6.70 0.53 -28.37
C THR A 334 -6.93 -0.04 -26.99
N ALA A 335 -5.97 -0.82 -26.45
CA ALA A 335 -6.02 -1.32 -25.08
C ALA A 335 -5.99 -0.18 -24.06
N TYR A 336 -5.35 0.94 -24.42
CA TYR A 336 -5.04 2.03 -23.50
C TYR A 336 -5.84 3.32 -23.69
N GLY A 337 -6.61 3.48 -24.76
CA GLY A 337 -7.42 4.67 -24.99
C GLY A 337 -8.24 4.70 -26.28
N ASN A 338 -9.57 4.79 -26.12
CA ASN A 338 -10.37 5.73 -26.89
C ASN A 338 -10.99 6.69 -25.87
N ALA A 339 -10.31 7.81 -25.60
CA ALA A 339 -10.85 8.87 -24.75
C ALA A 339 -12.04 9.55 -25.46
N ARG A 340 -13.27 9.21 -25.08
CA ARG A 340 -14.45 10.01 -25.44
C ARG A 340 -14.88 10.86 -24.24
N LYS A 341 -14.98 12.18 -24.49
CA LYS A 341 -15.60 13.27 -23.70
C LYS A 341 -15.74 13.03 -22.19
N TYR A 342 -14.75 13.46 -21.42
CA TYR A 342 -14.89 13.73 -19.99
C TYR A 342 -14.62 15.22 -19.72
N ASP A 343 -15.14 15.74 -18.60
CA ASP A 343 -14.87 17.09 -18.14
C ASP A 343 -13.53 17.12 -17.34
N PRO A 344 -12.49 17.81 -17.82
CA PRO A 344 -11.22 17.95 -17.11
C PRO A 344 -11.33 18.46 -15.68
N ALA A 345 -12.38 19.23 -15.36
CA ALA A 345 -12.59 19.77 -14.02
C ALA A 345 -12.83 18.69 -12.95
N GLN A 346 -13.16 17.46 -13.36
CA GLN A 346 -13.48 16.35 -12.46
C GLN A 346 -12.27 15.50 -12.11
N LEU A 347 -11.18 15.58 -12.88
CA LEU A 347 -10.00 14.73 -12.70
C LEU A 347 -9.31 14.84 -11.34
N PRO A 348 -9.18 16.03 -10.71
CA PRO A 348 -8.61 16.13 -9.38
C PRO A 348 -9.37 15.29 -8.34
N ARG A 349 -10.70 15.23 -8.46
CA ARG A 349 -11.56 14.44 -7.57
C ARG A 349 -11.41 12.95 -7.81
N ILE A 350 -11.42 12.51 -9.08
CA ILE A 350 -11.20 11.11 -9.46
C ILE A 350 -9.82 10.62 -8.97
N LEU A 351 -8.79 11.44 -9.14
CA LEU A 351 -7.44 11.09 -8.71
C LEU A 351 -7.34 10.97 -7.18
N ALA A 352 -8.07 11.80 -6.42
CA ALA A 352 -8.04 11.80 -4.96
C ALA A 352 -8.99 10.77 -4.31
N SER A 353 -10.02 10.29 -5.02
CA SER A 353 -11.07 9.44 -4.46
C SER A 353 -10.66 7.98 -4.25
N GLN A 354 -9.48 7.60 -4.73
CA GLN A 354 -9.01 6.22 -4.68
C GLN A 354 -7.49 6.14 -4.58
N SER A 355 -7.01 4.98 -4.16
CA SER A 355 -5.62 4.59 -4.32
C SER A 355 -5.38 4.12 -5.75
N TRP A 356 -4.13 4.23 -6.17
CA TRP A 356 -3.69 3.93 -7.52
C TRP A 356 -2.49 3.00 -7.47
N GLN A 357 -2.49 1.94 -8.27
CA GLN A 357 -1.27 1.20 -8.56
C GLN A 357 -0.53 1.93 -9.69
N PHE A 358 0.57 2.58 -9.34
CA PHE A 358 1.51 3.09 -10.33
C PHE A 358 2.29 1.93 -10.92
N VAL A 359 2.08 1.66 -12.20
CA VAL A 359 2.80 0.65 -12.98
C VAL A 359 3.87 1.37 -13.78
N TRP A 360 5.09 0.85 -13.75
CA TRP A 360 6.24 1.43 -14.46
C TRP A 360 7.24 0.31 -14.77
N PRO A 361 8.05 0.39 -15.85
CA PRO A 361 8.96 -0.68 -16.26
C PRO A 361 9.92 -1.19 -15.16
N THR A 362 10.28 -0.33 -14.19
CA THR A 362 11.19 -0.70 -13.10
C THR A 362 10.48 -1.14 -11.82
N GLY A 363 9.14 -1.17 -11.81
CA GLY A 363 8.35 -1.79 -10.76
C GLY A 363 7.16 -0.98 -10.27
N ASP A 364 6.16 -1.72 -9.80
CA ASP A 364 4.89 -1.13 -9.40
C ASP A 364 4.92 -0.60 -7.95
N ARG A 365 4.21 0.50 -7.67
CA ARG A 365 4.00 1.03 -6.32
C ARG A 365 2.58 1.58 -6.12
N PRO A 366 1.99 1.46 -4.92
CA PRO A 366 0.76 2.17 -4.61
C PRO A 366 1.04 3.69 -4.53
N MET A 367 0.08 4.48 -5.01
CA MET A 367 0.07 5.93 -4.96
C MET A 367 -1.30 6.40 -4.48
N ARG A 368 -1.31 7.43 -3.63
CA ARG A 368 -2.54 8.12 -3.21
C ARG A 368 -2.29 9.61 -3.29
N PHE A 369 -3.27 10.33 -3.82
CA PHE A 369 -3.17 11.74 -4.11
C PHE A 369 -4.06 12.54 -3.16
N GLY A 370 -3.51 13.56 -2.53
CA GLY A 370 -4.23 14.47 -1.63
C GLY A 370 -4.75 15.68 -2.39
N ALA A 371 -5.88 16.24 -1.94
CA ALA A 371 -6.60 17.31 -2.64
C ALA A 371 -5.81 18.62 -2.89
N ASN A 372 -4.64 18.81 -2.26
CA ASN A 372 -3.80 20.00 -2.36
C ASN A 372 -2.61 19.86 -3.34
N GLY A 373 -2.63 18.86 -4.23
CA GLY A 373 -1.51 18.62 -5.15
C GLY A 373 -0.35 17.84 -4.52
N ALA A 374 -0.50 17.35 -3.28
CA ALA A 374 0.47 16.48 -2.64
C ALA A 374 0.21 15.00 -2.98
N ILE A 375 1.27 14.22 -3.11
CA ILE A 375 1.18 12.76 -3.15
C ILE A 375 1.34 12.25 -1.71
N VAL A 376 0.25 11.74 -1.13
CA VAL A 376 0.18 11.34 0.29
C VAL A 376 0.65 9.91 0.54
N LEU A 377 0.63 9.06 -0.48
CA LEU A 377 1.26 7.73 -0.48
C LEU A 377 2.04 7.53 -1.77
N GLY A 378 3.21 6.91 -1.68
CA GLY A 378 3.99 6.54 -2.85
C GLY A 378 4.82 7.66 -3.46
N ALA A 379 4.92 8.84 -2.82
CA ALA A 379 5.79 9.92 -3.28
C ALA A 379 7.28 9.50 -3.28
N ASN A 380 8.08 10.02 -4.22
CA ASN A 380 9.54 9.85 -4.23
C ASN A 380 10.24 11.16 -4.66
N ALA A 381 11.54 11.11 -4.94
CA ALA A 381 12.31 12.28 -5.41
C ALA A 381 11.87 12.80 -6.80
N TRP A 382 11.24 11.94 -7.61
CA TRP A 382 10.79 12.23 -8.97
C TRP A 382 9.31 12.58 -9.04
N GLU A 383 8.43 12.01 -8.23
CA GLU A 383 7.00 12.29 -8.23
C GLU A 383 6.61 12.65 -6.80
N HIS A 384 6.70 13.95 -6.47
CA HIS A 384 6.42 14.43 -5.12
C HIS A 384 5.12 15.24 -5.02
N THR A 385 4.82 16.01 -6.06
CA THR A 385 3.58 16.77 -6.19
C THR A 385 2.94 16.47 -7.53
N TYR A 386 1.68 16.85 -7.68
CA TYR A 386 0.98 16.73 -8.93
C TYR A 386 0.17 18.00 -9.24
N ARG A 387 -0.16 18.20 -10.51
CA ARG A 387 -1.14 19.20 -10.94
C ARG A 387 -1.91 18.71 -12.17
N PHE A 388 -3.03 19.34 -12.46
CA PHE A 388 -3.71 19.19 -13.73
C PHE A 388 -3.43 20.37 -14.64
N THR A 389 -3.15 20.11 -15.91
CA THR A 389 -3.03 21.13 -16.96
C THR A 389 -4.41 21.58 -17.43
N ALA A 390 -4.49 22.73 -18.10
CA ALA A 390 -5.75 23.29 -18.62
C ALA A 390 -6.46 22.36 -19.63
N ASP A 391 -5.71 21.50 -20.33
CA ASP A 391 -6.21 20.47 -21.24
C ASP A 391 -6.50 19.12 -20.55
N GLY A 392 -6.52 19.08 -19.21
CA GLY A 392 -6.92 17.91 -18.44
C GLY A 392 -5.88 16.80 -18.37
N LYS A 393 -4.58 17.13 -18.46
CA LYS A 393 -3.51 16.14 -18.25
C LYS A 393 -3.03 16.21 -16.82
N LEU A 394 -2.82 15.05 -16.23
CA LEU A 394 -2.15 14.94 -14.94
C LEU A 394 -0.65 15.11 -15.15
N GLU A 395 -0.04 16.03 -14.44
CA GLU A 395 1.41 16.21 -14.38
C GLU A 395 1.92 15.78 -13.01
N LEU A 396 2.75 14.73 -12.96
CA LEU A 396 3.51 14.34 -11.77
C LEU A 396 4.85 15.07 -11.79
N GLN A 397 5.07 15.96 -10.83
CA GLN A 397 6.18 16.90 -10.81
C GLN A 397 7.39 16.38 -10.02
N TRP A 398 8.57 16.70 -10.56
CA TRP A 398 9.87 16.39 -10.00
C TRP A 398 10.22 17.34 -8.85
N ARG A 399 10.82 16.81 -7.77
CA ARG A 399 11.15 17.61 -6.58
C ARG A 399 12.31 18.59 -6.83
N ASP A 400 13.35 18.13 -7.53
CA ASP A 400 14.65 18.82 -7.58
C ASP A 400 15.02 19.38 -8.97
N ARG A 401 14.12 19.31 -9.96
CA ARG A 401 14.37 19.84 -11.32
C ARG A 401 13.09 20.21 -12.05
N ALA A 402 13.18 21.16 -12.97
CA ALA A 402 12.08 21.53 -13.86
C ALA A 402 11.71 20.35 -14.78
N GLY A 403 10.56 19.73 -14.53
CA GLY A 403 10.04 18.64 -15.35
C GLY A 403 8.87 17.92 -14.69
N ALA A 404 8.00 17.34 -15.51
CA ALA A 404 6.88 16.52 -15.07
C ALA A 404 6.65 15.37 -16.05
N LYS A 405 6.12 14.26 -15.54
CA LYS A 405 5.52 13.22 -16.39
C LYS A 405 4.05 13.59 -16.61
N ARG A 406 3.60 13.54 -17.86
CA ARG A 406 2.21 13.86 -18.25
C ARG A 406 1.42 12.58 -18.43
N TYR A 407 0.17 12.57 -17.97
CA TYR A 407 -0.74 11.46 -18.12
C TYR A 407 -2.09 11.93 -18.62
N ALA A 408 -2.75 11.12 -19.44
CA ALA A 408 -4.15 11.28 -19.79
C ALA A 408 -5.02 10.29 -19.01
N TYR A 409 -6.21 10.72 -18.62
CA TYR A 409 -7.20 9.87 -18.00
C TYR A 409 -8.07 9.18 -19.06
N ASP A 410 -8.33 7.89 -18.86
CA ASP A 410 -9.34 7.12 -19.59
C ASP A 410 -10.55 6.87 -18.67
N PRO A 411 -11.71 7.50 -18.95
CA PRO A 411 -12.91 7.38 -18.12
C PRO A 411 -13.61 6.03 -18.25
N GLU A 412 -13.44 5.31 -19.36
CA GLU A 412 -14.04 3.97 -19.53
C GLU A 412 -13.29 2.92 -18.72
N ARG A 413 -12.01 3.15 -18.47
CA ARG A 413 -11.12 2.21 -17.76
C ARG A 413 -10.75 2.65 -16.35
N ASN A 414 -11.10 3.87 -15.98
CA ASN A 414 -10.78 4.49 -14.71
C ASN A 414 -9.28 4.48 -14.40
N TYR A 415 -8.43 4.86 -15.36
CA TYR A 415 -6.97 4.85 -15.17
C TYR A 415 -6.27 6.00 -15.88
N PHE A 416 -5.05 6.32 -15.44
CA PHE A 416 -4.19 7.27 -16.12
C PHE A 416 -3.09 6.54 -16.86
N TYR A 417 -2.80 6.96 -18.09
CA TYR A 417 -1.69 6.47 -18.89
C TYR A 417 -0.78 7.61 -19.29
N GLU A 418 0.52 7.37 -19.28
CA GLU A 418 1.52 8.37 -19.62
C GLU A 418 1.36 8.80 -21.09
N LEU A 419 1.44 10.11 -21.31
CA LEU A 419 1.57 10.69 -22.62
C LEU A 419 3.05 10.70 -22.98
N THR A 420 3.41 9.99 -24.06
CA THR A 420 4.78 10.01 -24.57
C THR A 420 5.20 11.46 -24.88
N LYS A 421 6.46 11.79 -24.53
CA LYS A 421 6.98 13.17 -24.58
C LYS A 421 6.78 13.82 -25.96
N ASP A 422 6.30 15.06 -25.95
CA ASP A 422 6.69 16.06 -26.94
C ASP A 422 8.23 16.12 -26.99
N LYS A 423 8.77 15.95 -28.20
CA LYS A 423 10.18 15.77 -28.56
C LYS A 423 11.20 16.48 -27.62
N GLY A 424 12.02 15.70 -26.91
CA GLY A 424 13.26 16.19 -26.28
C GLY A 424 13.67 15.50 -24.98
N GLY A 425 14.37 14.38 -25.08
CA GLY A 425 15.17 13.79 -23.98
C GLY A 425 14.53 12.58 -23.30
N VAL A 426 15.26 11.47 -23.33
CA VAL A 426 14.98 10.08 -22.93
C VAL A 426 14.11 9.91 -21.67
N SER A 427 12.97 9.23 -21.81
CA SER A 427 12.48 8.17 -20.90
C SER A 427 11.44 7.28 -21.59
N ASP A 428 11.52 5.98 -21.32
CA ASP A 428 10.63 4.92 -21.82
C ASP A 428 9.21 5.10 -21.24
N GLY A 429 8.34 5.76 -22.00
CA GLY A 429 7.03 6.23 -21.53
C GLY A 429 5.95 5.15 -21.58
N ASN A 430 5.91 4.30 -20.54
CA ASN A 430 4.86 3.28 -20.34
C ASN A 430 4.28 3.30 -18.90
N SER A 431 4.39 4.40 -18.14
CA SER A 431 3.74 4.43 -16.81
C SER A 431 2.23 4.53 -16.87
N ARG A 432 1.60 3.91 -15.87
CA ARG A 432 0.15 3.98 -15.66
C ARG A 432 -0.15 4.21 -14.20
N LEU A 433 -1.25 4.89 -13.91
CA LEU A 433 -1.92 4.80 -12.62
C LEU A 433 -3.18 3.98 -12.82
N LEU A 434 -3.14 2.72 -12.44
CA LEU A 434 -4.29 1.83 -12.44
C LEU A 434 -5.08 2.01 -11.15
N PRO A 435 -6.41 1.97 -11.18
CA PRO A 435 -7.20 2.01 -9.97
C PRO A 435 -6.83 0.81 -9.08
N LEU A 436 -6.73 0.98 -7.76
CA LEU A 436 -6.39 -0.09 -6.80
C LEU A 436 -7.53 -1.14 -6.62
N SER A 437 -8.26 -1.40 -7.70
CA SER A 437 -9.20 -2.51 -7.90
C SER A 437 -8.52 -3.86 -8.12
N ARG A 438 -7.25 -3.83 -8.51
CA ARG A 438 -6.38 -5.01 -8.46
C ARG A 438 -5.89 -5.06 -7.02
N PRO A 439 -6.09 -6.16 -6.26
CA PRO A 439 -5.38 -6.28 -5.00
C PRO A 439 -3.91 -6.04 -5.34
N ALA A 440 -3.35 -4.95 -4.80
CA ALA A 440 -1.93 -4.62 -4.96
C ALA A 440 -1.16 -5.93 -4.87
N VAL A 441 -0.22 -6.20 -5.79
CA VAL A 441 0.62 -7.41 -5.80
C VAL A 441 0.94 -7.72 -4.35
N ARG A 442 0.24 -8.73 -3.80
CA ARG A 442 0.10 -8.81 -2.35
C ARG A 442 1.48 -9.07 -1.81
N GLN A 443 1.90 -8.25 -0.85
CA GLN A 443 2.83 -8.78 0.14
C GLN A 443 2.14 -9.98 0.77
N THR A 444 2.61 -11.17 0.43
CA THR A 444 2.15 -12.41 1.04
C THR A 444 2.35 -12.32 2.57
N ALA A 445 1.67 -13.13 3.38
CA ALA A 445 1.96 -13.18 4.83
C ALA A 445 3.46 -13.43 5.11
N ARG A 446 4.12 -14.14 4.19
CA ARG A 446 5.57 -14.29 4.13
C ARG A 446 6.27 -12.96 3.89
N ASP A 447 5.88 -12.17 2.90
CA ASP A 447 6.45 -10.84 2.63
C ASP A 447 6.26 -9.87 3.80
N VAL A 448 5.08 -9.85 4.41
CA VAL A 448 4.81 -9.01 5.60
C VAL A 448 5.69 -9.45 6.78
N GLY A 449 5.85 -10.76 7.01
CA GLY A 449 6.73 -11.30 8.04
C GLY A 449 8.22 -10.99 7.79
N LEU A 450 8.64 -11.06 6.52
CA LEU A 450 9.98 -10.71 6.07
C LEU A 450 10.24 -9.20 6.19
N LEU A 451 9.26 -8.37 5.86
CA LEU A 451 9.31 -6.91 5.99
C LEU A 451 9.48 -6.50 7.45
N LYS A 452 8.64 -7.02 8.35
CA LYS A 452 8.76 -6.78 9.80
C LYS A 452 10.13 -7.20 10.33
N LYS A 453 10.63 -8.35 9.88
CA LYS A 453 11.94 -8.86 10.29
C LYS A 453 13.07 -7.94 9.81
N LEU A 454 13.00 -7.47 8.57
CA LEU A 454 14.00 -6.57 8.00
C LEU A 454 13.99 -5.21 8.70
N GLN A 455 12.81 -4.65 8.99
CA GLN A 455 12.65 -3.35 9.64
C GLN A 455 13.01 -3.36 11.14
N ALA A 456 12.88 -4.51 11.81
CA ALA A 456 13.22 -4.65 13.23
C ALA A 456 14.72 -4.76 13.51
N GLY A 457 15.56 -4.94 12.47
CA GLY A 457 17.00 -5.17 12.62
C GLY A 457 17.86 -4.07 12.02
N ASP A 458 18.98 -3.78 12.67
CA ASP A 458 20.15 -3.19 11.99
C ASP A 458 20.92 -4.35 11.32
N TRP A 459 21.33 -4.14 10.07
CA TRP A 459 21.98 -5.16 9.24
C TRP A 459 23.36 -4.70 8.81
N ASP A 460 24.24 -5.66 8.60
CA ASP A 460 25.56 -5.48 8.01
C ASP A 460 25.54 -6.16 6.65
N LEU A 461 25.53 -5.37 5.57
CA LEU A 461 25.69 -5.86 4.20
C LEU A 461 27.18 -6.14 3.98
N ARG A 462 27.55 -7.39 3.71
CA ARG A 462 28.93 -7.81 3.48
C ARG A 462 29.10 -8.27 2.04
N TRP A 463 30.06 -7.68 1.32
CA TRP A 463 30.48 -8.06 -0.03
C TRP A 463 31.93 -8.56 -0.02
N GLY A 464 32.16 -9.78 -0.53
CA GLY A 464 33.47 -10.42 -0.59
C GLY A 464 34.03 -10.93 0.76
N ALA A 465 35.17 -11.62 0.72
CA ALA A 465 35.79 -12.31 1.87
C ALA A 465 36.80 -11.45 2.68
N GLY A 466 36.91 -10.15 2.41
CA GLY A 466 37.91 -9.26 3.02
C GLY A 466 37.37 -8.33 4.12
N PRO A 467 38.25 -7.75 4.98
CA PRO A 467 37.87 -6.99 6.18
C PRO A 467 37.25 -5.61 5.92
N HIS A 468 37.16 -5.15 4.67
CA HIS A 468 36.69 -3.80 4.30
C HIS A 468 35.43 -3.78 3.42
N GLY A 469 34.88 -4.95 3.09
CA GLY A 469 33.69 -5.06 2.24
C GLY A 469 32.41 -5.12 3.06
N HIS A 470 32.15 -4.16 3.95
CA HIS A 470 30.89 -4.16 4.69
C HIS A 470 30.29 -2.77 4.89
N LYS A 471 28.97 -2.71 5.04
CA LYS A 471 28.21 -1.47 5.20
C LYS A 471 26.99 -1.71 6.07
N GLN A 472 26.76 -0.82 7.02
CA GLN A 472 25.55 -0.84 7.83
C GLN A 472 24.34 -0.43 7.01
N MET A 473 23.27 -1.19 7.18
CA MET A 473 22.02 -1.06 6.45
C MET A 473 20.87 -1.12 7.45
N ALA A 474 19.99 -0.13 7.40
CA ALA A 474 18.77 -0.10 8.21
C ALA A 474 17.59 0.28 7.32
N PHE A 475 16.46 -0.39 7.53
CA PHE A 475 15.31 -0.32 6.65
C PHE A 475 14.11 0.26 7.40
N GLY A 476 13.60 1.38 6.92
CA GLY A 476 12.48 2.12 7.47
C GLY A 476 11.16 1.77 6.80
N LEU A 477 10.08 2.44 7.22
CA LEU A 477 8.77 2.26 6.61
C LEU A 477 8.77 2.74 5.15
N ASN A 478 7.78 2.29 4.37
CA ASN A 478 7.51 2.77 3.01
C ASN A 478 8.72 2.69 2.04
N GLY A 479 9.57 1.67 2.19
CA GLY A 479 10.69 1.41 1.29
C GLY A 479 11.91 2.31 1.50
N GLN A 480 11.98 3.05 2.62
CA GLN A 480 13.10 3.91 2.94
C GLN A 480 14.32 3.12 3.46
N ILE A 481 15.52 3.39 2.94
CA ILE A 481 16.77 2.92 3.56
C ILE A 481 17.28 4.04 4.48
N LEU A 482 17.25 3.78 5.80
CA LEU A 482 17.59 4.72 6.88
C LEU A 482 19.10 4.84 7.11
N LYS A 483 19.84 3.74 6.96
CA LYS A 483 21.30 3.70 7.02
C LYS A 483 21.83 2.98 5.80
N GLY A 484 22.95 3.47 5.27
CA GLY A 484 23.54 2.92 4.06
C GLY A 484 22.81 3.30 2.77
N ASN A 485 22.09 4.41 2.76
CA ASN A 485 21.49 4.94 1.53
C ASN A 485 22.58 5.47 0.57
N ASN A 486 22.56 5.09 -0.70
CA ASN A 486 23.35 5.71 -1.77
C ASN A 486 22.60 5.60 -3.13
N ASN A 487 23.31 5.82 -4.25
CA ASN A 487 22.70 5.71 -5.58
C ASN A 487 22.30 4.28 -5.99
N ASN A 488 22.94 3.24 -5.44
CA ASN A 488 22.67 1.85 -5.78
C ASN A 488 21.72 1.17 -4.78
N GLU A 489 21.81 1.54 -3.51
CA GLU A 489 20.93 1.12 -2.42
C GLU A 489 20.15 2.32 -1.89
N HIS A 490 19.20 2.81 -2.70
CA HIS A 490 18.45 4.03 -2.41
C HIS A 490 17.12 3.75 -1.69
N SER A 491 16.41 2.73 -2.13
CA SER A 491 15.15 2.29 -1.55
C SER A 491 15.05 0.76 -1.57
N TYR A 492 14.02 0.20 -0.95
CA TYR A 492 13.83 -1.25 -0.91
C TYR A 492 12.35 -1.63 -0.99
N ARG A 493 12.07 -2.87 -1.37
CA ARG A 493 10.75 -3.49 -1.23
C ARG A 493 10.88 -4.99 -0.93
N VAL A 494 9.80 -5.59 -0.44
CA VAL A 494 9.69 -7.04 -0.29
C VAL A 494 8.57 -7.53 -1.20
N VAL A 495 8.91 -8.38 -2.17
CA VAL A 495 8.01 -8.91 -3.18
C VAL A 495 8.36 -10.37 -3.46
N GLY A 496 7.37 -11.27 -3.48
CA GLY A 496 7.57 -12.66 -3.87
C GLY A 496 8.55 -13.44 -2.97
N GLY A 497 8.60 -13.12 -1.69
CA GLY A 497 9.49 -13.71 -0.68
C GLY A 497 10.92 -13.20 -0.71
N LYS A 498 11.21 -12.13 -1.45
CA LYS A 498 12.55 -11.57 -1.67
C LYS A 498 12.61 -10.11 -1.27
N ILE A 499 13.76 -9.66 -0.80
CA ILE A 499 14.09 -8.24 -0.74
C ILE A 499 14.59 -7.83 -2.11
N GLU A 500 14.04 -6.75 -2.66
CA GLU A 500 14.64 -6.03 -3.77
C GLU A 500 15.19 -4.71 -3.23
N VAL A 501 16.49 -4.48 -3.42
CA VAL A 501 17.12 -3.20 -3.15
C VAL A 501 17.17 -2.43 -4.47
N LEU A 502 16.68 -1.21 -4.47
CA LEU A 502 16.54 -0.40 -5.67
C LEU A 502 17.54 0.76 -5.66
N GLN A 503 18.04 1.07 -6.86
CA GLN A 503 18.83 2.25 -7.13
C GLN A 503 17.98 3.53 -7.05
N ARG A 504 18.63 4.70 -7.04
CA ARG A 504 17.95 6.01 -7.08
C ARG A 504 17.10 6.21 -8.34
N SER A 505 17.48 5.53 -9.41
CA SER A 505 16.74 5.45 -10.68
C SER A 505 15.48 4.58 -10.61
N GLY A 506 15.31 3.78 -9.54
CA GLY A 506 14.22 2.84 -9.38
C GLY A 506 14.47 1.45 -9.98
N TYR A 507 15.65 1.21 -10.57
CA TYR A 507 16.05 -0.13 -11.01
C TYR A 507 16.34 -1.05 -9.83
N VAL A 508 15.98 -2.33 -9.93
CA VAL A 508 16.39 -3.34 -8.96
C VAL A 508 17.90 -3.56 -9.09
N PHE A 509 18.64 -3.10 -8.08
CA PHE A 509 20.09 -3.26 -8.02
C PHE A 509 20.47 -4.70 -7.68
N CYS A 510 19.84 -5.25 -6.64
CA CYS A 510 20.09 -6.61 -6.17
C CYS A 510 18.89 -7.19 -5.46
N ARG A 511 18.86 -8.53 -5.37
CA ARG A 511 17.77 -9.29 -4.73
C ARG A 511 18.31 -10.26 -3.70
N TYR A 512 17.58 -10.43 -2.61
CA TYR A 512 17.99 -11.32 -1.51
C TYR A 512 16.85 -12.21 -1.03
N VAL A 513 17.18 -13.45 -0.67
CA VAL A 513 16.28 -14.41 -0.01
C VAL A 513 16.70 -14.60 1.44
N TYR A 514 15.73 -14.71 2.34
CA TYR A 514 16.02 -15.03 3.74
C TYR A 514 16.38 -16.51 3.92
N ASP A 515 17.54 -16.79 4.50
CA ASP A 515 17.96 -18.11 4.99
C ASP A 515 17.56 -18.21 6.48
N PRO A 516 16.48 -18.94 6.82
CA PRO A 516 16.00 -19.04 8.21
C PRO A 516 16.93 -19.86 9.11
N GLN A 517 17.72 -20.79 8.56
CA GLN A 517 18.65 -21.61 9.34
C GLN A 517 19.83 -20.77 9.81
N ARG A 518 20.37 -19.94 8.91
CA ARG A 518 21.53 -19.07 9.19
C ARG A 518 21.15 -17.67 9.67
N LYS A 519 19.85 -17.35 9.70
CA LYS A 519 19.27 -16.06 10.09
C LYS A 519 19.91 -14.87 9.36
N ARG A 520 20.19 -15.03 8.06
CA ARG A 520 20.80 -14.03 7.20
C ARG A 520 20.06 -13.91 5.87
N TRP A 521 20.24 -12.80 5.18
CA TRP A 521 19.75 -12.66 3.80
C TRP A 521 20.88 -12.94 2.85
N VAL A 522 20.60 -13.72 1.80
CA VAL A 522 21.59 -14.18 0.83
C VAL A 522 21.19 -13.68 -0.55
N HIS A 523 22.15 -13.14 -1.30
CA HIS A 523 21.92 -12.70 -2.66
C HIS A 523 21.33 -13.83 -3.53
N THR A 524 20.42 -13.51 -4.46
CA THR A 524 19.75 -14.54 -5.27
C THR A 524 20.62 -15.10 -6.39
N SER A 525 21.70 -14.40 -6.75
CA SER A 525 22.68 -14.86 -7.74
C SER A 525 23.76 -15.70 -7.07
N ALA A 526 24.02 -16.90 -7.59
CA ALA A 526 24.91 -17.89 -6.98
C ALA A 526 26.40 -17.51 -7.02
N ASP A 527 26.77 -16.55 -7.86
CA ASP A 527 28.11 -15.99 -8.06
C ASP A 527 28.40 -14.76 -7.18
N GLN A 528 27.40 -14.23 -6.49
CA GLN A 528 27.51 -13.04 -5.64
C GLN A 528 27.53 -13.45 -4.15
N PRO A 529 28.63 -13.21 -3.41
CA PRO A 529 28.75 -13.60 -2.01
C PRO A 529 27.99 -12.67 -1.04
N ASP A 530 27.26 -11.68 -1.56
CA ASP A 530 26.68 -10.60 -0.78
C ASP A 530 25.62 -11.10 0.19
N THR A 531 25.77 -10.74 1.47
CA THR A 531 24.84 -11.16 2.52
C THR A 531 24.54 -10.05 3.51
N PHE A 532 23.30 -9.98 3.96
CA PHE A 532 22.94 -9.19 5.14
C PHE A 532 22.96 -10.09 6.38
N VAL A 533 23.83 -9.76 7.33
CA VAL A 533 23.87 -10.39 8.65
C VAL A 533 23.41 -9.41 9.71
N GLY A 534 22.76 -9.88 10.79
CA GLY A 534 22.31 -9.00 11.85
C GLY A 534 23.49 -8.28 12.51
N TYR A 535 23.43 -6.96 12.60
CA TYR A 535 24.50 -6.14 13.18
C TYR A 535 24.53 -6.34 14.70
N ARG A 536 25.55 -7.05 15.20
CA ARG A 536 25.89 -7.05 16.64
C ARG A 536 27.05 -6.08 16.84
N ASN A 537 26.88 -5.17 17.80
CA ASN A 537 27.90 -4.19 18.15
C ASN A 537 29.24 -4.93 18.43
N PRO A 538 30.33 -4.67 17.68
CA PRO A 538 31.56 -5.46 17.76
C PRO A 538 32.33 -5.34 19.07
N THR A 539 31.88 -4.50 20.01
CA THR A 539 32.44 -4.41 21.37
C THR A 539 32.13 -5.62 22.25
N ALA A 540 31.26 -6.54 21.84
CA ALA A 540 31.13 -7.85 22.46
C ALA A 540 32.00 -8.87 21.72
N VAL A 541 33.31 -8.82 21.97
CA VAL A 541 34.24 -9.88 21.59
C VAL A 541 33.83 -11.16 22.32
N GLN A 542 33.08 -12.04 21.65
CA GLN A 542 33.18 -13.46 21.92
C GLN A 542 34.36 -13.98 21.10
N THR A 543 35.39 -14.39 21.82
CA THR A 543 36.56 -15.13 21.34
C THR A 543 36.12 -16.26 20.40
N LEU A 544 36.35 -16.09 19.10
CA LEU A 544 36.29 -17.19 18.15
C LEU A 544 37.49 -18.09 18.41
N THR A 545 37.26 -19.25 19.00
CA THR A 545 38.23 -20.34 19.05
C THR A 545 38.53 -20.81 17.62
N PRO A 546 39.81 -20.97 17.20
CA PRO A 546 40.12 -21.47 15.88
C PRO A 546 39.59 -22.91 15.70
N LEU A 547 38.92 -23.15 14.57
CA LEU A 547 38.57 -24.49 14.11
C LEU A 547 39.86 -25.29 13.90
N ALA A 548 40.01 -26.38 14.65
CA ALA A 548 41.07 -27.36 14.41
C ALA A 548 40.94 -27.95 12.99
N PRO A 549 42.07 -28.17 12.27
CA PRO A 549 42.03 -28.86 11.00
C PRO A 549 41.58 -30.31 11.23
N ARG A 550 40.55 -30.75 10.51
CA ARG A 550 40.12 -32.15 10.53
C ARG A 550 41.00 -33.00 9.59
N PRO A 551 41.27 -34.26 9.95
CA PRO A 551 42.24 -35.14 9.31
C PRO A 551 41.90 -35.52 7.87
#